data_AF-A0A951TM88-F1
#
_entry.id   AF-A0A951TM88-F1
#
_cell.length_a   1.000
_cell.length_b   1.000
_cell.length_c   1.000
_cell.angle_alpha   90.00
_cell.angle_beta   90.00
_cell.angle_gamma   90.00
#
_symmetry.space_group_name_H-M   'P 1'
#
loop_
_entity.id
_entity.type
_entity.pdbx_description
1 polymer ?
#
loop_
_entity_poly.entity_id
_entity_poly.type
_entity_poly.pdbx_seq_one_letter_code
_entity_poly.pdbx_strand_id
1 'polypeptide(L)'
;MIALCLQHAAQADNRAFTDEQLRDLKSRGRAASVEGRFNWMRQEVLTRVGGNFYFRTPVIFQLGTVPCIWLSSDEQGSLLLNFRMPTVSGRPRASITDNFWSVPTDVEELICPPMGRLIEVRYSNGDRFKAEFAEVPDAAALRAKYPRSRIGAWSEGLPYPLTVAEVWETAAGTNIEFGPNDSEIGSLVIRDCFSSDCGAGIHVDVDEGQLAALFPEAPPAS
;
A
#
# COMPACT_ATOMS: atom_id res chain seq x y z
N MET A 1 19.76 -7.23 12.39
CA MET A 1 18.89 -6.03 12.33
C MET A 1 17.65 -6.29 13.18
N ILE A 2 17.28 -5.35 14.05
CA ILE A 2 16.01 -5.34 14.81
C ILE A 2 15.28 -4.08 14.36
N ALA A 3 14.02 -4.20 13.94
CA ALA A 3 13.20 -3.04 13.65
C ALA A 3 12.81 -2.39 14.99
N LEU A 4 13.43 -1.26 15.30
CA LEU A 4 13.14 -0.45 16.48
C LEU A 4 12.48 0.86 16.04
N CYS A 5 11.48 1.34 16.78
CA CYS A 5 10.97 2.69 16.56
C CYS A 5 12.06 3.73 16.84
N LEU A 6 11.89 4.96 16.37
CA LEU A 6 12.91 6.03 16.46
C LEU A 6 13.52 6.16 17.86
N GLN A 7 12.69 6.08 18.89
CA GLN A 7 13.11 6.17 20.29
C GLN A 7 14.00 4.99 20.71
N HIS A 8 13.58 3.76 20.42
CA HIS A 8 14.34 2.57 20.79
C HIS A 8 15.59 2.38 19.92
N ALA A 9 15.56 2.82 18.66
CA ALA A 9 16.74 2.88 17.79
C ALA A 9 17.78 3.83 18.39
N ALA A 10 17.38 5.06 18.74
CA ALA A 10 18.28 6.02 19.40
C ALA A 10 18.82 5.50 20.74
N GLN A 11 18.00 4.79 21.53
CA GLN A 11 18.44 4.17 22.78
C GLN A 11 19.43 3.01 22.55
N ALA A 12 19.20 2.17 21.55
CA ALA A 12 20.10 1.08 21.18
C ALA A 12 21.45 1.61 20.66
N ASP A 13 21.43 2.63 19.80
CA ASP A 13 22.64 3.28 19.27
C ASP A 13 23.48 3.93 20.38
N ASN A 14 22.83 4.40 21.45
CA ASN A 14 23.47 4.97 22.63
C ASN A 14 23.73 3.95 23.76
N ARG A 15 23.74 2.64 23.45
CA ARG A 15 24.06 1.53 24.38
C ARG A 15 23.17 1.46 25.63
N ALA A 16 21.95 1.97 25.56
CA ALA A 16 20.97 1.82 26.65
C ALA A 16 20.57 0.35 26.86
N PHE A 17 20.80 -0.51 25.86
CA PHE A 17 20.60 -1.95 25.91
C PHE A 17 21.91 -2.69 25.62
N THR A 18 22.15 -3.79 26.33
CA THR A 18 23.23 -4.72 25.99
C THR A 18 22.82 -5.62 24.82
N ASP A 19 23.81 -6.19 24.12
CA ASP A 19 23.55 -7.16 23.04
C ASP A 19 22.72 -8.37 23.50
N GLU A 20 22.90 -8.79 24.76
CA GLU A 20 22.13 -9.88 25.35
C GLU A 20 20.67 -9.47 25.60
N GLN A 21 20.41 -8.25 26.07
CA GLN A 21 19.06 -7.71 26.21
C GLN A 21 18.36 -7.56 24.86
N LEU A 22 19.08 -7.12 23.82
CA LEU A 22 18.55 -7.04 22.46
C LEU A 22 18.22 -8.42 21.88
N ARG A 23 19.05 -9.44 22.16
CA ARG A 23 18.79 -10.84 21.76
C ARG A 23 17.60 -11.44 22.51
N ASP A 24 17.45 -11.13 23.80
CA ASP A 24 16.34 -11.57 24.64
C ASP A 24 15.01 -10.87 24.26
N LEU A 25 15.03 -9.58 23.95
CA LEU A 25 13.87 -8.89 23.35
C LEU A 25 13.44 -9.53 22.03
N LYS A 26 14.41 -9.89 21.19
CA LYS A 26 14.17 -10.59 19.93
C LYS A 26 13.61 -12.00 20.12
N SER A 27 13.93 -12.67 21.22
CA SER A 27 13.44 -14.03 21.50
C SER A 27 12.04 -14.04 22.13
N ARG A 28 11.68 -12.98 22.89
CA ARG A 28 10.41 -12.88 23.64
C ARG A 28 9.25 -12.28 22.84
N GLY A 29 9.51 -11.54 21.77
CA GLY A 29 8.50 -10.78 21.00
C GLY A 29 8.19 -11.32 19.61
N ARG A 30 7.95 -12.63 19.43
CA ARG A 30 7.49 -13.16 18.14
C ARG A 30 5.99 -12.92 17.97
N ALA A 31 5.60 -11.69 17.65
CA ALA A 31 4.29 -11.43 17.09
C ALA A 31 4.15 -12.17 15.75
N ALA A 32 2.95 -12.65 15.42
CA ALA A 32 2.69 -13.32 14.14
C ALA A 32 2.80 -12.35 12.94
N SER A 33 2.68 -11.05 13.22
CA SER A 33 2.68 -9.94 12.27
C SER A 33 3.42 -8.73 12.86
N VAL A 34 3.94 -7.88 11.98
CA VAL A 34 4.34 -6.50 12.29
C VAL A 34 3.22 -5.58 11.85
N GLU A 35 2.79 -4.68 12.73
CA GLU A 35 1.60 -3.86 12.53
C GLU A 35 1.86 -2.38 12.77
N GLY A 36 1.03 -1.54 12.16
CA GLY A 36 1.00 -0.11 12.41
C GLY A 36 -0.16 0.56 11.71
N ARG A 37 -0.16 1.90 11.73
CA ARG A 37 -1.27 2.69 11.19
C ARG A 37 -0.78 3.92 10.44
N PHE A 38 -1.40 4.20 9.31
CA PHE A 38 -1.32 5.53 8.71
C PHE A 38 -2.25 6.48 9.46
N ASN A 39 -1.69 7.52 10.09
CA ASN A 39 -2.48 8.59 10.71
C ASN A 39 -2.93 9.66 9.70
N TRP A 40 -2.91 9.32 8.41
CA TRP A 40 -3.30 10.18 7.30
C TRP A 40 -4.80 10.07 7.07
N MET A 41 -5.57 10.86 7.81
CA MET A 41 -7.03 10.94 7.73
C MET A 41 -7.41 12.24 7.03
N ARG A 42 -7.97 12.14 5.81
CA ARG A 42 -8.31 13.29 4.96
C ARG A 42 -9.62 13.05 4.24
N GLN A 43 -10.45 14.07 4.12
CA GLN A 43 -11.74 13.97 3.41
C GLN A 43 -11.55 13.85 1.89
N GLU A 44 -10.42 14.34 1.36
CA GLU A 44 -10.07 14.20 -0.06
C GLU A 44 -8.64 13.68 -0.19
N VAL A 45 -8.49 12.64 -1.01
CA VAL A 45 -7.23 11.95 -1.28
C VAL A 45 -7.13 11.70 -2.78
N LEU A 46 -5.98 12.05 -3.36
CA LEU A 46 -5.61 11.62 -4.71
C LEU A 46 -4.83 10.31 -4.60
N THR A 47 -5.37 9.23 -5.13
CA THR A 47 -4.67 7.96 -5.14
C THR A 47 -3.83 7.84 -6.40
N ARG A 48 -2.55 7.49 -6.27
CA ARG A 48 -1.68 7.13 -7.39
C ARG A 48 -1.39 5.64 -7.33
N VAL A 49 -1.91 4.87 -8.28
CA VAL A 49 -1.72 3.42 -8.35
C VAL A 49 -1.16 3.03 -9.70
N GLY A 50 -0.02 2.34 -9.71
CA GLY A 50 0.56 1.84 -10.95
C GLY A 50 0.82 2.95 -11.98
N GLY A 51 1.32 4.10 -11.55
CA GLY A 51 1.53 5.27 -12.42
C GLY A 51 0.27 6.01 -12.91
N ASN A 52 -0.92 5.58 -12.50
CA ASN A 52 -2.20 6.20 -12.84
C ASN A 52 -2.78 6.94 -11.63
N PHE A 53 -3.65 7.91 -11.88
CA PHE A 53 -4.22 8.80 -10.87
C PHE A 53 -5.74 8.60 -10.76
N TYR A 54 -6.23 8.59 -9.53
CA TYR A 54 -7.62 8.32 -9.19
C TYR A 54 -8.09 9.34 -8.15
N PHE A 55 -9.17 10.05 -8.43
CA PHE A 55 -9.71 11.08 -7.53
C PHE A 55 -11.21 10.93 -7.38
N ARG A 56 -11.71 10.84 -6.14
CA ARG A 56 -13.12 10.50 -5.85
C ARG A 56 -13.56 9.19 -6.52
N THR A 57 -12.65 8.23 -6.57
CA THR A 57 -12.85 6.88 -7.07
C THR A 57 -12.67 5.92 -5.88
N PRO A 58 -13.77 5.45 -5.24
CA PRO A 58 -13.69 4.71 -3.99
C PRO A 58 -13.03 3.34 -4.17
N VAL A 59 -13.25 2.65 -5.29
CA VAL A 59 -12.56 1.40 -5.62
C VAL A 59 -11.56 1.66 -6.72
N ILE A 60 -10.26 1.54 -6.45
CA ILE A 60 -9.25 1.79 -7.45
C ILE A 60 -9.02 0.54 -8.30
N PHE A 61 -8.90 -0.61 -7.64
CA PHE A 61 -8.69 -1.90 -8.30
C PHE A 61 -9.55 -2.99 -7.67
N GLN A 62 -10.25 -3.75 -8.52
CA GLN A 62 -11.13 -4.86 -8.14
C GLN A 62 -10.92 -6.08 -9.04
N LEU A 63 -10.86 -7.26 -8.42
CA LEU A 63 -10.87 -8.57 -9.09
C LEU A 63 -12.19 -9.27 -8.78
N GLY A 64 -13.04 -9.45 -9.79
CA GLY A 64 -14.37 -10.05 -9.61
C GLY A 64 -15.16 -9.28 -8.54
N THR A 65 -15.46 -9.92 -7.41
CA THR A 65 -16.19 -9.32 -6.29
C THR A 65 -15.27 -8.80 -5.16
N VAL A 66 -13.95 -8.95 -5.28
CA VAL A 66 -12.99 -8.60 -4.23
C VAL A 66 -12.30 -7.28 -4.57
N PRO A 67 -12.53 -6.20 -3.80
CA PRO A 67 -11.71 -5.01 -3.92
C PRO A 67 -10.29 -5.31 -3.41
N CYS A 68 -9.30 -4.84 -4.16
CA CYS A 68 -7.89 -5.05 -3.87
C CYS A 68 -7.22 -3.76 -3.41
N ILE A 69 -7.64 -2.61 -3.97
CA ILE A 69 -7.17 -1.29 -3.56
C ILE A 69 -8.40 -0.38 -3.52
N TRP A 70 -8.77 0.10 -2.34
CA TRP A 70 -9.97 0.93 -2.18
C TRP A 70 -9.84 1.90 -1.01
N LEU A 71 -10.73 2.88 -1.00
CA LEU A 71 -10.90 3.85 0.07
C LEU A 71 -12.24 3.60 0.75
N SER A 72 -12.22 3.41 2.06
CA SER A 72 -13.41 3.47 2.92
C SER A 72 -13.53 4.87 3.52
N SER A 73 -14.68 5.19 4.11
CA SER A 73 -14.89 6.43 4.87
C SER A 73 -15.16 6.10 6.33
N ASP A 74 -14.55 6.84 7.24
CA ASP A 74 -14.92 6.77 8.67
C ASP A 74 -16.17 7.61 8.98
N GLU A 75 -16.59 7.60 10.24
CA GLU A 75 -17.74 8.37 10.74
C GLU A 75 -17.59 9.89 10.56
N GLN A 76 -16.36 10.38 10.39
CA GLN A 76 -16.02 11.80 10.21
C GLN A 76 -15.86 12.18 8.73
N GLY A 77 -16.06 11.21 7.83
CA GLY A 77 -15.90 11.38 6.39
C GLY A 77 -14.44 11.36 5.91
N SER A 78 -13.49 10.93 6.74
CA SER A 78 -12.10 10.76 6.32
C SER A 78 -11.96 9.50 5.48
N LEU A 79 -11.24 9.62 4.37
CA LEU A 79 -10.89 8.50 3.50
C LEU A 79 -9.75 7.68 4.10
N LEU A 80 -9.94 6.37 4.18
CA LEU A 80 -8.98 5.41 4.72
C LEU A 80 -8.56 4.42 3.64
N LEU A 81 -7.24 4.23 3.49
CA LEU A 81 -6.69 3.29 2.54
C LEU A 81 -6.94 1.85 3.00
N ASN A 82 -7.34 1.03 2.05
CA ASN A 82 -7.44 -0.40 2.19
C ASN A 82 -6.71 -1.09 1.05
N PHE A 83 -6.10 -2.22 1.36
CA PHE A 83 -5.26 -2.97 0.45
C PHE A 83 -5.34 -4.47 0.74
N ARG A 84 -5.55 -5.26 -0.32
CA ARG A 84 -5.52 -6.71 -0.28
C ARG A 84 -4.77 -7.23 -1.49
N MET A 85 -3.61 -7.82 -1.23
CA MET A 85 -2.73 -8.37 -2.26
C MET A 85 -3.22 -9.75 -2.74
N PRO A 86 -3.40 -9.98 -4.05
CA PRO A 86 -3.58 -11.31 -4.59
C PRO A 86 -2.26 -12.09 -4.50
N THR A 87 -2.34 -13.41 -4.28
CA THR A 87 -1.16 -14.27 -4.24
C THR A 87 -1.45 -15.64 -4.82
N VAL A 88 -0.52 -16.17 -5.60
CA VAL A 88 -0.56 -17.57 -6.08
C VAL A 88 0.17 -18.54 -5.14
N SER A 89 0.87 -18.02 -4.13
CA SER A 89 1.66 -18.84 -3.20
C SER A 89 0.83 -19.44 -2.06
N GLY A 90 -0.39 -18.92 -1.85
CA GLY A 90 -1.23 -19.23 -0.70
C GLY A 90 -0.67 -18.82 0.67
N ARG A 91 0.46 -18.12 0.71
CA ARG A 91 1.03 -17.61 1.95
C ARG A 91 0.42 -16.25 2.30
N PRO A 92 0.35 -15.90 3.60
CA PRO A 92 -0.11 -14.58 4.03
C PRO A 92 0.65 -13.44 3.36
N ARG A 93 -0.04 -12.32 3.13
CA ARG A 93 0.51 -11.10 2.54
C ARG A 93 0.17 -9.89 3.38
N ALA A 94 0.91 -8.83 3.12
CA ALA A 94 0.64 -7.51 3.65
C ALA A 94 -0.77 -7.09 3.27
N SER A 95 -1.47 -6.50 4.22
CA SER A 95 -2.82 -5.98 4.02
C SER A 95 -2.94 -4.63 4.71
N ILE A 96 -3.88 -3.82 4.22
CA ILE A 96 -4.34 -2.62 4.91
C ILE A 96 -5.85 -2.71 5.07
N THR A 97 -6.33 -2.52 6.29
CA THR A 97 -7.76 -2.32 6.59
C THR A 97 -7.89 -1.00 7.32
N ASP A 98 -8.63 -0.05 6.75
CA ASP A 98 -8.92 1.25 7.38
C ASP A 98 -7.65 1.97 7.89
N ASN A 99 -6.64 2.09 7.02
CA ASN A 99 -5.29 2.61 7.31
C ASN A 99 -4.44 1.79 8.30
N PHE A 100 -4.97 0.73 8.91
CA PHE A 100 -4.17 -0.21 9.71
C PHE A 100 -3.53 -1.23 8.79
N TRP A 101 -2.21 -1.28 8.82
CA TRP A 101 -1.45 -2.22 8.02
C TRP A 101 -0.91 -3.36 8.89
N SER A 102 -0.87 -4.56 8.32
CA SER A 102 -0.31 -5.75 8.94
C SER A 102 0.56 -6.48 7.92
N VAL A 103 1.77 -6.85 8.33
CA VAL A 103 2.76 -7.52 7.50
C VAL A 103 3.18 -8.81 8.20
N PRO A 104 3.10 -9.98 7.54
CA PRO A 104 3.54 -11.25 8.14
C PRO A 104 5.06 -11.22 8.37
N THR A 105 5.54 -12.05 9.29
CA THR A 105 6.98 -12.11 9.61
C THR A 105 7.83 -12.75 8.52
N ASP A 106 7.23 -13.54 7.61
CA ASP A 106 7.89 -14.20 6.48
C ASP A 106 8.04 -13.23 5.30
N VAL A 107 8.85 -12.19 5.49
CA VAL A 107 9.21 -11.19 4.48
C VAL A 107 10.73 -11.08 4.35
N GLU A 108 11.21 -10.77 3.14
CA GLU A 108 12.63 -10.51 2.90
C GLU A 108 13.03 -9.15 3.49
N GLU A 109 12.18 -8.15 3.28
CA GLU A 109 12.44 -6.77 3.71
C GLU A 109 11.13 -6.05 4.07
N LEU A 110 11.18 -5.27 5.13
CA LEU A 110 10.12 -4.35 5.56
C LEU A 110 10.74 -2.99 5.90
N ILE A 111 10.31 -1.95 5.20
CA ILE A 111 10.70 -0.56 5.44
C ILE A 111 9.47 0.20 5.93
N CYS A 112 9.50 0.69 7.17
CA CYS A 112 8.45 1.53 7.74
C CYS A 112 9.08 2.66 8.58
N PRO A 113 9.41 3.82 7.99
CA PRO A 113 10.07 4.88 8.73
C PRO A 113 9.14 5.43 9.84
N PRO A 114 9.71 5.95 10.95
CA PRO A 114 8.95 6.37 12.12
C PRO A 114 7.90 7.46 11.88
N MET A 115 8.01 8.21 10.78
CA MET A 115 7.07 9.26 10.39
C MET A 115 5.68 8.70 9.97
N GLY A 116 5.50 7.38 9.91
CA GLY A 116 4.20 6.75 9.70
C GLY A 116 3.56 7.10 8.35
N ARG A 117 4.39 7.38 7.33
CA ARG A 117 3.95 7.79 5.99
C ARG A 117 4.26 6.77 4.90
N LEU A 118 5.06 5.74 5.19
CA LEU A 118 5.52 4.77 4.21
C LEU A 118 5.51 3.38 4.84
N ILE A 119 5.03 2.40 4.08
CA ILE A 119 5.38 1.00 4.23
C ILE A 119 5.83 0.46 2.87
N GLU A 120 6.91 -0.31 2.86
CA GLU A 120 7.39 -1.04 1.70
C GLU A 120 7.79 -2.45 2.13
N VAL A 121 7.32 -3.45 1.39
CA VAL A 121 7.45 -4.86 1.71
C VAL A 121 7.95 -5.61 0.49
N ARG A 122 8.95 -6.49 0.69
CA ARG A 122 9.45 -7.39 -0.33
C ARG A 122 9.42 -8.82 0.19
N TYR A 123 9.00 -9.73 -0.68
CA TYR A 123 8.95 -11.17 -0.41
C TYR A 123 9.94 -11.91 -1.30
N SER A 124 10.41 -13.07 -0.82
CA SER A 124 11.38 -13.88 -1.54
C SER A 124 10.86 -14.47 -2.85
N ASN A 125 9.54 -14.54 -3.04
CA ASN A 125 8.93 -15.02 -4.28
C ASN A 125 8.81 -13.94 -5.37
N GLY A 126 9.31 -12.73 -5.10
CA GLY A 126 9.22 -11.60 -6.01
C GLY A 126 8.03 -10.68 -5.76
N ASP A 127 7.11 -11.03 -4.84
CA ASP A 127 6.01 -10.15 -4.48
C ASP A 127 6.55 -8.85 -3.86
N ARG A 128 5.91 -7.73 -4.20
CA ARG A 128 6.26 -6.40 -3.68
C ARG A 128 5.02 -5.61 -3.38
N PHE A 129 5.10 -4.79 -2.34
CA PHE A 129 4.05 -3.87 -1.98
C PHE A 129 4.66 -2.58 -1.43
N LYS A 130 4.10 -1.44 -1.81
CA LYS A 130 4.44 -0.15 -1.25
C LYS A 130 3.17 0.68 -1.08
N ALA A 131 3.03 1.35 0.06
CA ALA A 131 2.07 2.43 0.24
C ALA A 131 2.75 3.63 0.90
N GLU A 132 2.60 4.81 0.30
CA GLU A 132 3.23 6.05 0.76
C GLU A 132 2.26 7.23 0.69
N PHE A 133 2.19 8.00 1.77
CA PHE A 133 1.45 9.24 1.83
C PHE A 133 2.38 10.45 1.75
N ALA A 134 1.91 11.48 1.06
CA ALA A 134 2.55 12.79 1.02
C ALA A 134 1.51 13.89 0.87
N GLU A 135 1.76 15.03 1.51
CA GLU A 135 1.01 16.25 1.24
C GLU A 135 1.65 16.98 0.05
N VAL A 136 0.81 17.55 -0.80
CA VAL A 136 1.20 18.36 -1.94
C VAL A 136 0.48 19.72 -1.82
N PRO A 137 1.21 20.83 -1.71
CA PRO A 137 0.61 22.13 -1.38
C PRO A 137 -0.14 22.78 -2.53
N ASP A 138 0.21 22.48 -3.78
CA ASP A 138 -0.37 23.08 -4.97
C ASP A 138 -0.13 22.24 -6.25
N ALA A 139 -0.73 22.66 -7.36
CA ALA A 139 -0.59 22.00 -8.66
C ALA A 139 0.84 22.00 -9.20
N ALA A 140 1.65 23.03 -8.90
CA ALA A 140 3.04 23.10 -9.35
C ALA A 140 3.90 22.05 -8.64
N ALA A 141 3.72 21.89 -7.33
CA ALA A 141 4.36 20.85 -6.54
C ALA A 141 3.95 19.44 -7.00
N LEU A 142 2.67 19.25 -7.38
CA LEU A 142 2.21 17.97 -7.92
C LEU A 142 2.93 17.62 -9.23
N ARG A 143 3.04 18.58 -10.16
CA ARG A 143 3.75 18.42 -11.44
C ARG A 143 5.24 18.15 -11.23
N ALA A 144 5.87 18.87 -10.31
CA ALA A 144 7.27 18.68 -9.97
C ALA A 144 7.54 17.28 -9.38
N LYS A 145 6.60 16.76 -8.57
CA LYS A 145 6.70 15.42 -7.99
C LYS A 145 6.61 14.31 -9.04
N TYR A 146 5.83 14.53 -10.10
CA TYR A 146 5.57 13.52 -11.13
C TYR A 146 5.78 14.10 -12.55
N PRO A 147 7.04 14.42 -12.93
CA PRO A 147 7.34 15.19 -14.14
C PRO A 147 7.08 14.43 -15.45
N ARG A 148 6.90 13.11 -15.38
CA ARG A 148 6.59 12.26 -16.54
C ARG A 148 5.09 12.12 -16.81
N SER A 149 4.25 12.65 -15.91
CA SER A 149 2.80 12.53 -15.99
C SER A 149 2.16 13.80 -16.55
N ARG A 150 1.09 13.66 -17.33
CA ARG A 150 0.31 14.75 -17.94
C ARG A 150 -0.64 15.43 -16.95
N ILE A 151 -0.11 15.78 -15.79
CA ILE A 151 -0.83 16.35 -14.64
C ILE A 151 -1.45 17.70 -14.96
N GLY A 152 -0.81 18.48 -15.83
CA GLY A 152 -1.25 19.83 -16.19
C GLY A 152 -2.70 19.89 -16.71
N ALA A 153 -3.22 18.82 -17.30
CA ALA A 153 -4.55 18.78 -17.88
C ALA A 153 -5.69 18.78 -16.85
N TRP A 154 -5.45 18.32 -15.61
CA TRP A 154 -6.51 18.10 -14.61
C TRP A 154 -6.17 18.64 -13.21
N SER A 155 -4.89 18.91 -12.92
CA SER A 155 -4.46 19.24 -11.55
C SER A 155 -5.01 20.55 -11.01
N GLU A 156 -5.30 21.54 -11.86
CA GLU A 156 -5.79 22.86 -11.41
C GLU A 156 -7.16 22.77 -10.72
N GLY A 157 -7.94 21.71 -10.99
CA GLY A 157 -9.26 21.50 -10.38
C GLY A 157 -9.24 20.79 -9.03
N LEU A 158 -8.06 20.47 -8.49
CA LEU A 158 -7.94 19.69 -7.27
C LEU A 158 -7.93 20.55 -6.00
N PRO A 159 -8.42 20.01 -4.87
CA PRO A 159 -8.52 20.72 -3.60
C PRO A 159 -7.17 20.69 -2.88
N TYR A 160 -6.40 21.77 -3.03
CA TYR A 160 -5.11 21.92 -2.36
C TYR A 160 -5.25 22.62 -0.99
N PRO A 161 -4.40 22.29 0.01
CA PRO A 161 -3.38 21.25 -0.01
C PRO A 161 -3.99 19.84 -0.10
N LEU A 162 -3.38 19.01 -0.94
CA LEU A 162 -3.92 17.70 -1.32
C LEU A 162 -3.04 16.60 -0.75
N THR A 163 -3.65 15.56 -0.18
CA THR A 163 -2.93 14.36 0.19
C THR A 163 -2.92 13.37 -0.97
N VAL A 164 -1.73 12.86 -1.30
CA VAL A 164 -1.52 11.82 -2.30
C VAL A 164 -1.19 10.51 -1.60
N ALA A 165 -2.01 9.48 -1.83
CA ALA A 165 -1.74 8.10 -1.43
C ALA A 165 -1.18 7.33 -2.62
N GLU A 166 0.09 6.99 -2.58
CA GLU A 166 0.78 6.29 -3.64
C GLU A 166 0.93 4.81 -3.29
N VAL A 167 0.38 3.93 -4.14
CA VAL A 167 0.34 2.49 -3.91
C VAL A 167 0.95 1.74 -5.10
N TRP A 168 1.94 0.90 -4.82
CA TRP A 168 2.54 0.01 -5.80
C TRP A 168 2.40 -1.45 -5.33
N GLU A 169 2.31 -2.35 -6.30
CA GLU A 169 2.16 -3.77 -6.06
C GLU A 169 2.80 -4.56 -7.22
N THR A 170 3.44 -5.67 -6.87
CA THR A 170 3.80 -6.71 -7.83
C THR A 170 3.33 -8.03 -7.25
N ALA A 171 2.33 -8.67 -7.85
CA ALA A 171 1.89 -10.01 -7.47
C ALA A 171 2.58 -11.04 -8.39
N ALA A 172 3.77 -11.46 -8.00
CA ALA A 172 4.61 -12.36 -8.78
C ALA A 172 3.92 -13.72 -9.03
N GLY A 173 4.05 -14.21 -10.27
CA GLY A 173 3.33 -15.39 -10.73
C GLY A 173 1.89 -15.13 -11.17
N THR A 174 1.42 -13.87 -11.08
CA THR A 174 0.22 -13.38 -11.77
C THR A 174 0.62 -12.46 -12.93
N ASN A 175 -0.37 -11.99 -13.68
CA ASN A 175 -0.18 -10.91 -14.66
C ASN A 175 -0.68 -9.56 -14.09
N ILE A 176 -0.50 -9.31 -12.79
CA ILE A 176 -0.95 -8.08 -12.12
C ILE A 176 0.26 -7.38 -11.50
N GLU A 177 0.56 -6.21 -12.03
CA GLU A 177 1.59 -5.30 -11.52
C GLU A 177 1.09 -3.85 -11.56
N PHE A 178 1.24 -3.16 -10.43
CA PHE A 178 1.08 -1.73 -10.29
C PHE A 178 2.44 -1.13 -9.96
N GLY A 179 3.23 -0.87 -10.99
CA GLY A 179 4.57 -0.33 -10.88
C GLY A 179 4.64 1.18 -10.60
N PRO A 180 5.86 1.75 -10.53
CA PRO A 180 6.03 3.17 -10.27
C PRO A 180 5.53 4.08 -11.40
N ASN A 181 5.39 3.58 -12.63
CA ASN A 181 5.05 4.42 -13.79
C ASN A 181 3.89 3.86 -14.65
N ASP A 182 3.54 2.60 -14.47
CA ASP A 182 2.50 1.93 -15.24
C ASP A 182 1.86 0.79 -14.46
N SER A 183 0.69 0.38 -14.93
CA SER A 183 -0.04 -0.79 -14.45
C SER A 183 -0.08 -1.81 -15.57
N GLU A 184 0.33 -3.04 -15.28
CA GLU A 184 0.26 -4.18 -16.18
C GLU A 184 -0.79 -5.17 -15.65
N ILE A 185 -1.80 -5.45 -16.46
CA ILE A 185 -2.90 -6.36 -16.12
C ILE A 185 -3.16 -7.27 -17.31
N GLY A 186 -2.76 -8.54 -17.22
CA GLY A 186 -2.78 -9.44 -18.37
C GLY A 186 -1.83 -8.92 -19.46
N SER A 187 -2.37 -8.61 -20.64
CA SER A 187 -1.64 -7.98 -21.75
C SER A 187 -1.87 -6.47 -21.84
N LEU A 188 -2.70 -5.89 -20.96
CA LEU A 188 -3.00 -4.47 -20.94
C LEU A 188 -1.95 -3.72 -20.15
N VAL A 189 -1.46 -2.60 -20.70
CA VAL A 189 -0.59 -1.66 -20.00
C VAL A 189 -1.25 -0.30 -19.96
N ILE A 190 -1.47 0.22 -18.75
CA ILE A 190 -2.14 1.50 -18.49
C ILE A 190 -1.12 2.49 -17.94
N ARG A 191 -0.99 3.66 -18.57
CA ARG A 191 -0.03 4.69 -18.18
C ARG A 191 -0.68 6.06 -18.16
N ASP A 192 -0.36 6.84 -17.12
CA ASP A 192 -0.68 8.27 -17.05
C ASP A 192 -2.16 8.60 -17.25
N CYS A 193 -3.03 7.68 -16.85
CA CYS A 193 -4.47 7.89 -16.83
C CYS A 193 -4.89 8.69 -15.60
N PHE A 194 -5.89 9.55 -15.76
CA PHE A 194 -6.59 10.21 -14.66
C PHE A 194 -8.05 9.79 -14.71
N SER A 195 -8.52 9.14 -13.64
CA SER A 195 -9.92 8.76 -13.46
C SER A 195 -10.50 9.56 -12.31
N SER A 196 -11.69 10.13 -12.50
CA SER A 196 -12.41 10.79 -11.41
C SER A 196 -13.88 10.49 -11.43
N ASP A 197 -14.51 10.58 -10.26
CA ASP A 197 -15.96 10.50 -10.06
C ASP A 197 -16.59 9.21 -10.64
N CYS A 198 -15.84 8.10 -10.59
CA CYS A 198 -16.26 6.79 -11.06
C CYS A 198 -16.32 5.78 -9.90
N GLY A 199 -17.20 4.78 -9.99
CA GLY A 199 -17.36 3.76 -8.93
C GLY A 199 -16.16 2.83 -8.79
N ALA A 200 -15.53 2.45 -9.90
CA ALA A 200 -14.30 1.67 -9.94
C ALA A 200 -13.34 2.23 -10.99
N GLY A 201 -12.04 2.31 -10.66
CA GLY A 201 -10.98 2.72 -11.59
C GLY A 201 -10.64 1.61 -12.58
N ILE A 202 -10.31 0.44 -12.05
CA ILE A 202 -10.03 -0.77 -12.82
C ILE A 202 -10.82 -1.93 -12.23
N HIS A 203 -11.64 -2.56 -13.06
CA HIS A 203 -12.37 -3.78 -12.73
C HIS A 203 -11.94 -4.88 -13.70
N VAL A 204 -11.54 -6.03 -13.16
CA VAL A 204 -11.16 -7.21 -13.94
C VAL A 204 -12.09 -8.35 -13.56
N ASP A 205 -12.86 -8.82 -14.55
CA ASP A 205 -13.69 -9.99 -14.37
C ASP A 205 -12.82 -11.25 -14.30
N VAL A 206 -13.04 -12.04 -13.25
CA VAL A 206 -12.43 -13.35 -13.02
C VAL A 206 -13.51 -14.30 -12.52
N ASP A 207 -13.35 -15.59 -12.79
CA ASP A 207 -14.27 -16.59 -12.25
C ASP A 207 -14.00 -16.87 -10.76
N GLU A 208 -14.95 -17.53 -10.08
CA GLU A 208 -14.84 -17.84 -8.65
C GLU A 208 -13.64 -18.72 -8.31
N GLY A 209 -13.23 -19.62 -9.22
CA GLY A 209 -12.08 -20.50 -9.02
C GLY A 209 -10.76 -19.72 -9.08
N GLN A 210 -10.64 -18.79 -10.02
CA GLN A 210 -9.52 -17.86 -10.12
C GLN A 210 -9.45 -16.96 -8.88
N LEU A 211 -10.60 -16.44 -8.43
CA LEU A 211 -10.68 -15.60 -7.24
C LEU A 211 -10.24 -16.36 -5.97
N ALA A 212 -10.72 -17.59 -5.79
CA ALA A 212 -10.32 -18.45 -4.67
C ALA A 212 -8.82 -18.80 -4.71
N ALA A 213 -8.25 -18.97 -5.90
CA ALA A 213 -6.82 -19.24 -6.06
C ALA A 213 -5.95 -18.02 -5.71
N LEU A 214 -6.41 -16.80 -5.99
CA LEU A 214 -5.69 -15.55 -5.70
C LEU A 214 -5.87 -15.08 -4.25
N PHE A 215 -6.98 -15.47 -3.62
CA PHE A 215 -7.32 -15.10 -2.25
C PHE A 215 -7.67 -16.32 -1.39
N PRO A 216 -6.74 -17.27 -1.22
CA PRO A 216 -7.00 -18.45 -0.42
C PRO A 216 -7.24 -18.06 1.03
N GLU A 217 -8.16 -18.77 1.69
CA GLU A 217 -8.34 -18.65 3.13
C GLU A 217 -7.03 -19.01 3.84
N ALA A 218 -6.71 -18.28 4.91
CA ALA A 218 -5.52 -18.57 5.69
C ALA A 218 -5.58 -20.02 6.20
N PRO A 219 -4.50 -20.81 6.06
CA PRO A 219 -4.48 -22.14 6.66
C PRO A 219 -4.72 -22.01 8.17
N PRO A 220 -5.46 -22.96 8.79
CA PRO A 220 -5.70 -22.92 10.22
C PRO A 220 -4.37 -22.84 10.97
N ALA A 221 -4.30 -21.97 11.99
CA ALA A 221 -3.12 -21.83 12.83
C ALA A 221 -2.81 -23.20 13.47
N SER A 222 -1.69 -23.80 13.07
CA SER A 222 -1.16 -25.06 13.62
C SER A 222 -0.47 -24.84 14.96
#